data_AF-A0A957XXI4-F1
#
_entry.id   AF-A0A957XXI4-F1
#
_cell.length_a   1.000
_cell.length_b   1.000
_cell.length_c   1.000
_cell.angle_alpha   90.00
_cell.angle_beta   90.00
_cell.angle_gamma   90.00
#
_symmetry.space_group_name_H-M   'P 1'
#
loop_
_entity.id
_entity.type
_entity.pdbx_description
1 polymer ?
#
loop_
_entity_poly.entity_id
_entity_poly.type
_entity_poly.pdbx_seq_one_letter_code
_entity_poly.pdbx_strand_id
1 'polypeptide(L)'
;ELGDRRGVAMVLTSLGGVLQAQGQFEPARESLERSLAIVEELGDRRGVAMVLTSLGGVLQAQGQFEPARESLERSLAIVEELGDRRGVAMVLTSLGGVLQAQGQFDQARESLERSANIEGELGNISGRLKTLLTLANLWRRLGKLEDAAEALTQIVAAEQVAGNRHGEAKALTTLGRVNIELEQYDAASVVLAQALAIAQDLGDQRGQAIIWLNIGISYADSTRLTEALSALREAERLERQFSNPKGLIKVLMPLTNVLRRLQQFAEAREVCLEGLLLEPDSRSFQSRLNLINLEEERLRTLQRDCEGVVVKWQRMNHTWAWGFIRSPGIDRDIWFGADTLDEPTMNFAAGDRVRCDFVIGDRGPRATVVRLISPASAGSSRAVQPQLFLEEDEDDF
;
A
#
# COMPACT_ATOMS: atom_id res chain seq x y z
N GLU A 1 10.01 -50.02 5.66
CA GLU A 1 10.24 -48.61 6.06
C GLU A 1 11.74 -48.39 6.15
N LEU A 2 12.29 -47.33 5.52
CA LEU A 2 13.74 -47.14 5.35
C LEU A 2 14.48 -46.59 6.58
N GLY A 3 13.79 -46.31 7.70
CA GLY A 3 14.43 -45.91 8.97
C GLY A 3 15.20 -44.57 8.96
N ASP A 4 15.26 -43.86 7.83
CA ASP A 4 15.96 -42.57 7.71
C ASP A 4 15.17 -41.42 8.34
N ARG A 5 15.20 -41.37 9.67
CA ARG A 5 14.55 -40.31 10.45
C ARG A 5 15.12 -38.93 10.13
N ARG A 6 16.41 -38.83 9.77
CA ARG A 6 17.04 -37.56 9.40
C ARG A 6 16.47 -37.02 8.08
N GLY A 7 16.32 -37.89 7.08
CA GLY A 7 15.64 -37.56 5.83
C GLY A 7 14.21 -37.10 6.05
N VAL A 8 13.45 -37.78 6.94
CA VAL A 8 12.08 -37.36 7.30
C VAL A 8 12.07 -35.94 7.88
N ALA A 9 12.98 -35.61 8.80
CA ALA A 9 13.08 -34.26 9.36
C ALA A 9 13.41 -33.20 8.29
N MET A 10 14.33 -33.48 7.37
CA MET A 10 14.66 -32.57 6.27
C MET A 10 13.46 -32.32 5.35
N VAL A 11 12.68 -33.37 5.05
CA VAL A 11 11.46 -33.25 4.25
C VAL A 11 10.40 -32.43 4.99
N LEU A 12 10.19 -32.66 6.29
CA LEU A 12 9.26 -31.89 7.11
C LEU A 12 9.66 -30.42 7.22
N THR A 13 10.96 -30.13 7.33
CA THR A 13 11.48 -28.75 7.32
C THR A 13 11.19 -28.07 5.98
N SER A 14 11.44 -28.77 4.88
CA SER A 14 11.19 -28.26 3.53
C SER A 14 9.69 -28.05 3.28
N LEU A 15 8.85 -28.99 3.75
CA LEU A 15 7.40 -28.88 3.71
C LEU A 15 6.91 -27.67 4.51
N GLY A 16 7.46 -27.45 5.71
CA GLY A 16 7.20 -26.26 6.52
C GLY A 16 7.49 -24.97 5.75
N GLY A 17 8.64 -24.88 5.08
CA GLY A 17 8.98 -23.73 4.24
C GLY A 17 8.02 -23.53 3.05
N VAL A 18 7.60 -24.61 2.37
CA VAL A 18 6.64 -24.55 1.26
C VAL A 18 5.25 -24.10 1.76
N LEU A 19 4.78 -24.67 2.87
CA LEU A 19 3.50 -24.30 3.48
C LEU A 19 3.50 -22.83 3.94
N GLN A 20 4.60 -22.37 4.54
CA GLN A 20 4.79 -20.97 4.88
C GLN A 20 4.70 -20.07 3.64
N ALA A 21 5.38 -20.45 2.55
CA ALA A 21 5.32 -19.71 1.29
C ALA A 21 3.91 -19.71 0.67
N GLN A 22 3.08 -20.71 0.97
CA GLN A 22 1.67 -20.76 0.59
C GLN A 22 0.74 -20.02 1.56
N GLY A 23 1.26 -19.44 2.65
CA GLY A 23 0.46 -18.78 3.67
C GLY A 23 -0.25 -19.75 4.64
N GLN A 24 0.04 -21.06 4.55
CA GLN A 24 -0.50 -22.09 5.43
C GLN A 24 0.35 -22.19 6.69
N PHE A 25 0.24 -21.19 7.57
CA PHE A 25 1.15 -21.04 8.71
C PHE A 25 0.98 -22.12 9.79
N GLU A 26 -0.25 -22.53 10.11
CA GLU A 26 -0.47 -23.60 11.10
C GLU A 26 0.07 -24.97 10.61
N PRO A 27 -0.27 -25.45 9.39
CA PRO A 27 0.36 -26.64 8.85
C PRO A 27 1.89 -26.55 8.74
N ALA A 28 2.43 -25.37 8.43
CA ALA A 28 3.86 -25.13 8.39
C ALA A 28 4.50 -25.32 9.78
N ARG A 29 3.88 -24.73 10.81
CA ARG A 29 4.28 -24.84 12.20
C ARG A 29 4.27 -26.30 12.66
N GLU A 30 3.18 -27.02 12.44
CA GLU A 30 3.07 -28.44 12.82
C GLU A 30 4.15 -29.31 12.16
N SER A 31 4.43 -29.08 10.86
CA SER A 31 5.52 -29.79 10.17
C SER A 31 6.88 -29.49 10.79
N LEU A 32 7.14 -28.23 11.14
CA LEU A 32 8.40 -27.81 11.76
C LEU A 32 8.54 -28.33 13.19
N GLU A 33 7.48 -28.35 14.00
CA GLU A 33 7.49 -28.93 15.34
C GLU A 33 7.76 -30.45 15.30
N ARG A 34 7.16 -31.17 14.34
CA ARG A 34 7.48 -32.59 14.11
C ARG A 34 8.91 -32.80 13.66
N SER A 35 9.43 -31.93 12.79
CA SER A 35 10.83 -31.97 12.39
C SER A 35 11.76 -31.74 13.58
N LEU A 36 11.44 -30.75 14.43
CA LEU A 36 12.20 -30.36 15.60
C LEU A 36 12.34 -31.54 16.57
N ALA A 37 11.22 -32.21 16.90
CA ALA A 37 11.23 -33.38 17.75
C ALA A 37 12.16 -34.49 17.22
N ILE A 38 12.15 -34.73 15.90
CA ILE A 38 13.01 -35.75 15.29
C ILE A 38 14.50 -35.35 15.39
N VAL A 39 14.87 -34.11 15.05
CA VAL A 39 16.29 -33.69 15.12
C VAL A 39 16.81 -33.61 16.55
N GLU A 40 15.95 -33.29 17.53
CA GLU A 40 16.27 -33.34 18.95
C GLU A 40 16.52 -34.78 19.43
N GLU A 41 15.66 -35.73 19.08
CA GLU A 41 15.84 -37.15 19.39
C GLU A 41 17.11 -37.74 18.77
N LEU A 42 17.50 -37.27 17.59
CA LEU A 42 18.73 -37.67 16.90
C LEU A 42 19.98 -36.99 17.46
N GLY A 43 19.84 -35.98 18.31
CA GLY A 43 20.95 -35.13 18.75
C GLY A 43 21.61 -34.31 17.63
N ASP A 44 20.92 -34.10 16.49
CA ASP A 44 21.44 -33.30 15.38
C ASP A 44 21.33 -31.82 15.71
N ARG A 45 22.30 -31.29 16.47
CA ARG A 45 22.35 -29.88 16.89
C ARG A 45 22.24 -28.91 15.72
N ARG A 46 22.88 -29.20 14.59
CA ARG A 46 22.79 -28.34 13.40
C ARG A 46 21.39 -28.37 12.80
N GLY A 47 20.77 -29.54 12.74
CA GLY A 47 19.37 -29.71 12.36
C GLY A 47 18.42 -28.93 13.28
N VAL A 48 18.62 -28.99 14.60
CA VAL A 48 17.83 -28.22 15.58
C VAL A 48 17.88 -26.72 15.28
N ALA A 49 19.07 -26.14 15.07
CA ALA A 49 19.19 -24.73 14.73
C ALA A 49 18.48 -24.36 13.42
N MET A 50 18.62 -25.18 12.37
CA MET A 50 17.93 -24.95 11.09
C MET A 50 16.41 -24.96 11.22
N VAL A 51 15.87 -25.92 11.99
CA VAL A 51 14.43 -26.04 12.22
C VAL A 51 13.92 -24.86 13.05
N LEU A 52 14.63 -24.49 14.13
CA LEU A 52 14.29 -23.33 14.97
C LEU A 52 14.30 -22.03 14.17
N THR A 53 15.29 -21.84 13.28
CA THR A 53 15.32 -20.67 12.39
C THR A 53 14.08 -20.60 11.49
N SER A 54 13.68 -21.75 10.94
CA SER A 54 12.50 -21.85 10.08
C SER A 54 11.20 -21.64 10.87
N LEU A 55 11.12 -22.19 12.09
CA LEU A 55 10.00 -22.03 13.00
C LEU A 55 9.84 -20.57 13.43
N GLY A 56 10.94 -19.89 13.76
CA GLY A 56 10.95 -18.45 14.04
C GLY A 56 10.37 -17.63 12.89
N GLY A 57 10.71 -17.96 11.64
CA GLY A 57 10.12 -17.32 10.46
C GLY A 57 8.61 -17.56 10.31
N VAL A 58 8.12 -18.76 10.62
CA VAL A 58 6.68 -19.07 10.59
C VAL A 58 5.93 -18.31 11.69
N LEU A 59 6.46 -18.34 12.92
CA LEU A 59 5.89 -17.62 14.07
C LEU A 59 5.84 -16.11 13.83
N GLN A 60 6.89 -15.53 13.24
CA GLN A 60 6.89 -14.14 12.80
C GLN A 60 5.75 -13.84 11.81
N ALA A 61 5.53 -14.71 10.82
CA ALA A 61 4.47 -14.53 9.83
C ALA A 61 3.05 -14.69 10.41
N GLN A 62 2.93 -15.38 11.55
CA GLN A 62 1.71 -15.45 12.37
C GLN A 62 1.53 -14.25 13.31
N GLY A 63 2.52 -13.35 13.41
CA GLY A 63 2.50 -12.24 14.37
C GLY A 63 2.87 -12.65 15.79
N GLN A 64 3.33 -13.89 16.01
CA GLN A 64 3.79 -14.39 17.30
C GLN A 64 5.26 -14.01 17.52
N PHE A 65 5.50 -12.72 17.76
CA PHE A 65 6.87 -12.18 17.77
C PHE A 65 7.73 -12.66 18.94
N GLU A 66 7.17 -12.81 20.15
CA GLU A 66 7.95 -13.33 21.29
C GLU A 66 8.35 -14.81 21.09
N PRO A 67 7.44 -15.74 20.76
CA PRO A 67 7.85 -17.11 20.43
C PRO A 67 8.85 -17.19 19.27
N ALA A 68 8.70 -16.31 18.26
CA ALA A 68 9.65 -16.24 17.14
C ALA A 68 11.05 -15.85 17.61
N ARG A 69 11.14 -14.84 18.49
CA ARG A 69 12.39 -14.37 19.09
C ARG A 69 13.04 -15.48 19.91
N GLU A 70 12.32 -16.13 20.81
CA GLU A 70 12.85 -17.22 21.65
C GLU A 70 13.41 -18.36 20.80
N SER A 71 12.70 -18.74 19.74
CA SER A 71 13.15 -19.77 18.79
C SER A 71 14.45 -19.38 18.09
N LEU A 72 14.56 -18.12 17.66
CA LEU A 72 15.75 -17.58 16.99
C LEU A 72 16.93 -17.40 17.94
N GLU A 73 16.72 -16.96 19.16
CA GLU A 73 17.77 -16.84 20.19
C GLU A 73 18.33 -18.22 20.56
N ARG A 74 17.46 -19.25 20.71
CA ARG A 74 17.89 -20.64 20.89
C ARG A 74 18.69 -21.16 19.69
N SER A 75 18.25 -20.83 18.47
CA SER A 75 19.00 -21.18 17.26
C SER A 75 20.37 -20.49 17.23
N LEU A 76 20.42 -19.20 17.58
CA LEU A 76 21.63 -18.39 17.59
C LEU A 76 22.69 -18.97 18.53
N ALA A 77 22.30 -19.29 19.77
CA ALA A 77 23.17 -19.93 20.74
C ALA A 77 23.78 -21.24 20.19
N ILE A 78 22.96 -22.07 19.52
CA ILE A 78 23.45 -23.32 18.95
C ILE A 78 24.46 -23.08 17.82
N VAL A 79 24.19 -22.18 16.88
CA VAL A 79 25.12 -21.92 15.76
C VAL A 79 26.41 -21.23 16.22
N GLU A 80 26.35 -20.41 17.27
CA GLU A 80 27.54 -19.81 17.91
C GLU A 80 28.40 -20.88 18.59
N GLU A 81 27.80 -21.79 19.37
CA GLU A 81 28.51 -22.91 20.00
C GLU A 81 29.15 -23.87 18.98
N LEU A 82 28.51 -24.06 17.82
CA LEU A 82 29.04 -24.87 16.73
C LEU A 82 30.10 -24.15 15.88
N GLY A 83 30.29 -22.84 16.08
CA GLY A 83 31.15 -22.03 15.22
C GLY A 83 30.65 -21.89 13.77
N ASP A 84 29.36 -22.14 13.51
CA ASP A 84 28.76 -22.01 12.17
C ASP A 84 28.52 -20.53 11.86
N ARG A 85 29.57 -19.83 11.41
CA ARG A 85 29.50 -18.40 11.08
C ARG A 85 28.39 -18.06 10.08
N ARG A 86 28.15 -18.92 9.10
CA ARG A 86 27.07 -18.72 8.12
C ARG A 86 25.72 -18.88 8.79
N GLY A 87 25.56 -19.88 9.64
CA GLY A 87 24.38 -20.05 10.49
C GLY A 87 24.11 -18.83 11.36
N VAL A 88 25.14 -18.28 12.02
CA VAL A 88 25.04 -17.05 12.83
C VAL A 88 24.49 -15.89 11.99
N ALA A 89 25.06 -15.65 10.82
CA ALA A 89 24.58 -14.58 9.93
C ALA A 89 23.11 -14.76 9.52
N MET A 90 22.71 -15.97 9.13
CA MET A 90 21.34 -16.27 8.75
C MET A 90 20.35 -16.05 9.90
N VAL A 91 20.67 -16.54 11.11
CA VAL A 91 19.82 -16.37 12.29
C VAL A 91 19.70 -14.90 12.67
N LEU A 92 20.80 -14.15 12.67
CA LEU A 92 20.80 -12.72 12.98
C LEU A 92 19.96 -11.89 12.01
N THR A 93 19.94 -12.25 10.71
CA THR A 93 19.03 -11.59 9.74
C THR A 93 17.56 -11.85 10.10
N SER A 94 17.21 -13.09 10.42
CA SER A 94 15.83 -13.43 10.83
C SER A 94 15.45 -12.75 12.15
N LEU A 95 16.36 -12.73 13.13
CA LEU A 95 16.16 -12.08 14.42
C LEU A 95 15.98 -10.58 14.26
N GLY A 96 16.79 -9.92 13.42
CA GLY A 96 16.63 -8.52 13.08
C GLY A 96 15.25 -8.19 12.52
N GLY A 97 14.70 -9.06 11.66
CA GLY A 97 13.33 -8.91 11.16
C GLY A 97 12.25 -9.05 12.25
N VAL A 98 12.43 -9.96 13.21
CA VAL A 98 11.51 -10.12 14.36
C VAL A 98 11.58 -8.92 15.29
N LEU A 99 12.78 -8.49 15.66
CA LEU A 99 13.01 -7.31 16.51
C LEU A 99 12.43 -6.05 15.88
N GLN A 100 12.58 -5.89 14.56
CA GLN A 100 11.94 -4.80 13.82
C GLN A 100 10.41 -4.84 13.95
N ALA A 101 9.79 -6.01 13.85
CA ALA A 101 8.34 -6.15 13.99
C ALA A 101 7.85 -5.89 15.42
N GLN A 102 8.70 -6.10 16.43
CA GLN A 102 8.46 -5.72 17.83
C GLN A 102 8.72 -4.23 18.12
N GLY A 103 9.19 -3.45 17.14
CA GLY A 103 9.58 -2.04 17.33
C GLY A 103 10.91 -1.86 18.06
N GLN A 104 11.69 -2.93 18.27
CA GLN A 104 13.01 -2.90 18.89
C GLN A 104 14.09 -2.54 17.86
N PHE A 105 14.01 -1.30 17.34
CA PHE A 105 14.77 -0.89 16.16
C PHE A 105 16.29 -0.89 16.36
N ASP A 106 16.80 -0.52 17.54
CA ASP A 106 18.24 -0.52 17.80
C ASP A 106 18.82 -1.94 17.84
N GLN A 107 18.14 -2.87 18.51
CA GLN A 107 18.55 -4.28 18.55
C GLN A 107 18.44 -4.94 17.17
N ALA A 108 17.41 -4.57 16.39
CA ALA A 108 17.26 -5.02 15.01
C ALA A 108 18.43 -4.55 14.14
N ARG A 109 18.82 -3.28 14.28
CA ARG A 109 19.95 -2.68 13.57
C ARG A 109 21.26 -3.41 13.91
N GLU A 110 21.57 -3.58 15.20
CA GLU A 110 22.79 -4.26 15.64
C GLU A 110 22.86 -5.69 15.09
N SER A 111 21.75 -6.44 15.16
CA SER A 111 21.66 -7.80 14.62
C SER A 111 21.92 -7.84 13.11
N LEU A 112 21.33 -6.91 12.36
CA LEU A 112 21.48 -6.83 10.89
C LEU A 112 22.89 -6.37 10.48
N GLU A 113 23.47 -5.39 11.15
CA GLU A 113 24.84 -4.93 10.90
C GLU A 113 25.86 -6.05 11.20
N ARG A 114 25.69 -6.76 12.33
CA ARG A 114 26.51 -7.94 12.65
C ARG A 114 26.38 -9.03 11.59
N SER A 115 25.17 -9.31 11.13
CA SER A 115 24.91 -10.28 10.06
C SER A 115 25.58 -9.88 8.74
N ALA A 116 25.43 -8.62 8.31
CA ALA A 116 26.01 -8.12 7.05
C ALA A 116 27.55 -8.13 7.07
N ASN A 117 28.15 -7.83 8.23
CA ASN A 117 29.60 -7.92 8.41
C ASN A 117 30.10 -9.37 8.28
N ILE A 118 29.43 -10.33 8.94
CA ILE A 118 29.79 -11.74 8.83
C ILE A 118 29.64 -12.23 7.38
N GLU A 119 28.55 -11.92 6.69
CA GLU A 119 28.36 -12.31 5.28
C GLU A 119 29.42 -11.68 4.37
N GLY A 120 29.85 -10.45 4.66
CA GLY A 120 30.95 -9.77 3.99
C GLY A 120 32.29 -10.49 4.18
N GLU A 121 32.62 -10.89 5.41
CA GLU A 121 33.83 -11.66 5.72
C GLU A 121 33.82 -13.05 5.07
N LEU A 122 32.65 -13.66 4.92
CA LEU A 122 32.47 -14.95 4.24
C LEU A 122 32.46 -14.83 2.71
N GLY A 123 32.45 -13.62 2.15
CA GLY A 123 32.30 -13.38 0.71
C GLY A 123 30.93 -13.78 0.16
N ASN A 124 29.92 -13.96 1.01
CA ASN A 124 28.57 -14.33 0.59
C ASN A 124 27.77 -13.07 0.20
N ILE A 125 27.98 -12.63 -1.06
CA ILE A 125 27.34 -11.43 -1.61
C ILE A 125 25.81 -11.52 -1.52
N SER A 126 25.21 -12.66 -1.89
CA SER A 126 23.75 -12.81 -1.88
C SER A 126 23.16 -12.71 -0.47
N GLY A 127 23.80 -13.34 0.52
CA GLY A 127 23.39 -13.23 1.92
C GLY A 127 23.48 -11.78 2.41
N ARG A 128 24.61 -11.12 2.14
CA ARG A 128 24.83 -9.72 2.51
C ARG A 128 23.79 -8.78 1.91
N LEU A 129 23.47 -8.91 0.61
CA LEU A 129 22.48 -8.05 -0.05
C LEU A 129 21.07 -8.25 0.54
N LYS A 130 20.70 -9.49 0.88
CA LYS A 130 19.44 -9.77 1.59
C LYS A 130 19.39 -9.10 2.97
N THR A 131 20.49 -9.12 3.72
CA THR A 131 20.58 -8.44 5.01
C THR A 131 20.50 -6.92 4.87
N LEU A 132 21.23 -6.35 3.91
CA LEU A 132 21.22 -4.92 3.62
C LEU A 132 19.83 -4.44 3.17
N LEU A 133 19.09 -5.25 2.40
CA LEU A 133 17.70 -4.95 2.03
C LEU A 133 16.78 -4.89 3.26
N THR A 134 17.00 -5.77 4.25
CA THR A 134 16.27 -5.74 5.52
C THR A 134 16.65 -4.49 6.33
N LEU A 135 17.92 -4.13 6.36
CA LEU A 135 18.42 -2.93 7.02
C LEU A 135 17.88 -1.64 6.39
N ALA A 136 17.80 -1.56 5.06
CA ALA A 136 17.18 -0.42 4.38
C ALA A 136 15.69 -0.28 4.70
N ASN A 137 14.98 -1.42 4.83
CA ASN A 137 13.59 -1.40 5.30
C ASN A 137 13.46 -0.93 6.75
N LEU A 138 14.45 -1.20 7.61
CA LEU A 138 14.51 -0.67 8.96
C LEU A 138 14.74 0.85 8.95
N TRP A 139 15.67 1.36 8.14
CA TRP A 139 15.89 2.81 7.99
C TRP A 139 14.64 3.54 7.50
N ARG A 140 13.93 2.97 6.53
CA ARG A 140 12.63 3.48 6.10
C ARG A 140 11.63 3.60 7.26
N ARG A 141 11.53 2.57 8.11
CA ARG A 141 10.65 2.60 9.30
C ARG A 141 11.06 3.64 10.35
N LEU A 142 12.35 3.99 10.39
CA LEU A 142 12.91 5.03 11.25
C LEU A 142 12.77 6.44 10.65
N GLY A 143 12.16 6.59 9.47
CA GLY A 143 12.03 7.87 8.77
C GLY A 143 13.31 8.36 8.10
N LYS A 144 14.38 7.54 8.06
CA LYS A 144 15.62 7.83 7.33
C LYS A 144 15.48 7.44 5.87
N LEU A 145 14.59 8.16 5.18
CA LEU A 145 14.15 7.79 3.84
C LEU A 145 15.24 7.98 2.79
N GLU A 146 16.03 9.05 2.89
CA GLU A 146 17.14 9.34 1.98
C GLU A 146 18.26 8.31 2.11
N ASP A 147 18.67 7.98 3.34
CA ASP A 147 19.66 6.93 3.62
C ASP A 147 19.18 5.57 3.08
N ALA A 148 17.88 5.26 3.25
CA ALA A 148 17.28 4.05 2.71
C ALA A 148 17.30 4.03 1.18
N ALA A 149 16.97 5.15 0.52
CA ALA A 149 16.95 5.27 -0.93
C ALA A 149 18.36 5.11 -1.52
N GLU A 150 19.37 5.73 -0.92
CA GLU A 150 20.77 5.60 -1.35
C GLU A 150 21.23 4.15 -1.25
N ALA A 151 21.01 3.50 -0.10
CA ALA A 151 21.40 2.13 0.10
C ALA A 151 20.66 1.15 -0.82
N LEU A 152 19.37 1.37 -1.06
CA LEU A 152 18.60 0.56 -2.01
C LEU A 152 19.12 0.73 -3.44
N THR A 153 19.53 1.93 -3.84
CA THR A 153 20.15 2.17 -5.15
C THR A 153 21.46 1.38 -5.29
N GLN A 154 22.29 1.36 -4.25
CA GLN A 154 23.52 0.55 -4.24
C GLN A 154 23.21 -0.96 -4.27
N ILE A 155 22.17 -1.41 -3.56
CA ILE A 155 21.72 -2.81 -3.58
C ILE A 155 21.23 -3.21 -4.98
N VAL A 156 20.43 -2.38 -5.65
CA VAL A 156 19.96 -2.63 -7.02
C VAL A 156 21.15 -2.81 -7.97
N ALA A 157 22.13 -1.90 -7.92
CA ALA A 157 23.33 -2.00 -8.75
C ALA A 157 24.13 -3.28 -8.45
N ALA A 158 24.26 -3.67 -7.18
CA ALA A 158 24.95 -4.89 -6.79
C ALA A 158 24.21 -6.17 -7.23
N GLU A 159 22.88 -6.22 -7.13
CA GLU A 159 22.05 -7.34 -7.59
C GLU A 159 22.11 -7.49 -9.13
N GLN A 160 22.18 -6.37 -9.87
CA GLN A 160 22.40 -6.37 -11.32
C GLN A 160 23.75 -6.96 -11.70
N VAL A 161 24.83 -6.53 -11.04
CA VAL A 161 26.18 -7.08 -11.26
C VAL A 161 26.23 -8.58 -10.90
N ALA A 162 25.52 -8.98 -9.84
CA ALA A 162 25.40 -10.39 -9.44
C ALA A 162 24.50 -11.22 -10.38
N GLY A 163 23.76 -10.59 -11.30
CA GLY A 163 22.79 -11.26 -12.17
C GLY A 163 21.57 -11.83 -11.43
N ASN A 164 21.31 -11.41 -10.19
CA ASN A 164 20.21 -11.90 -9.37
C ASN A 164 18.94 -11.08 -9.62
N ARG A 165 18.22 -11.45 -10.68
CA ARG A 165 16.98 -10.80 -11.12
C ARG A 165 15.90 -10.74 -10.02
N HIS A 166 15.80 -11.77 -9.18
CA HIS A 166 14.81 -11.79 -8.10
C HIS A 166 15.15 -10.82 -6.97
N GLY A 167 16.44 -10.71 -6.62
CA GLY A 167 16.95 -9.71 -5.68
C GLY A 167 16.75 -8.29 -6.21
N GLU A 168 17.08 -8.07 -7.48
CA GLU A 168 16.90 -6.80 -8.19
C GLU A 168 15.44 -6.32 -8.11
N ALA A 169 14.47 -7.16 -8.49
CA ALA A 169 13.05 -6.81 -8.46
C ALA A 169 12.57 -6.43 -7.05
N LYS A 170 13.03 -7.15 -6.02
CA LYS A 170 12.69 -6.84 -4.61
C LYS A 170 13.29 -5.53 -4.13
N ALA A 171 14.54 -5.26 -4.48
CA ALA A 171 15.21 -4.02 -4.14
C ALA A 171 14.55 -2.82 -4.84
N LEU A 172 14.24 -2.93 -6.14
CA LEU A 172 13.50 -1.92 -6.89
C LEU A 172 12.09 -1.67 -6.34
N THR A 173 11.36 -2.72 -5.98
CA THR A 173 10.03 -2.59 -5.35
C THR A 173 10.12 -1.83 -4.02
N THR A 174 11.15 -2.13 -3.22
CA THR A 174 11.38 -1.44 -1.95
C THR A 174 11.79 0.02 -2.15
N LEU A 175 12.65 0.29 -3.14
CA LEU A 175 13.06 1.64 -3.54
C LEU A 175 11.87 2.46 -4.03
N GLY A 176 11.00 1.85 -4.85
CA GLY A 176 9.76 2.48 -5.30
C GLY A 176 8.87 2.91 -4.15
N ARG A 177 8.73 2.06 -3.13
CA ARG A 177 7.99 2.41 -1.91
C ARG A 177 8.65 3.55 -1.12
N VAL A 178 9.97 3.56 -0.99
CA VAL A 178 10.70 4.68 -0.35
C VAL A 178 10.50 5.98 -1.13
N ASN A 179 10.55 5.92 -2.47
CA ASN A 179 10.34 7.09 -3.31
C ASN A 179 8.90 7.64 -3.21
N ILE A 180 7.90 6.77 -3.04
CA ILE A 180 6.52 7.20 -2.73
C ILE A 180 6.48 7.96 -1.40
N GLU A 181 7.13 7.41 -0.35
CA GLU A 181 7.20 8.06 0.98
C GLU A 181 8.01 9.37 0.98
N LEU A 182 8.91 9.54 0.00
CA LEU A 182 9.64 10.79 -0.27
C LEU A 182 8.87 11.76 -1.20
N GLU A 183 7.65 11.40 -1.62
CA GLU A 183 6.85 12.14 -2.61
C GLU A 183 7.54 12.30 -3.98
N GLN A 184 8.52 11.45 -4.27
CA GLN A 184 9.25 11.40 -5.55
C GLN A 184 8.54 10.46 -6.54
N TYR A 185 7.30 10.80 -6.91
CA TYR A 185 6.43 9.93 -7.70
C TYR A 185 6.99 9.57 -9.09
N ASP A 186 7.70 10.49 -9.74
CA ASP A 186 8.34 10.21 -11.03
C ASP A 186 9.44 9.14 -10.87
N ALA A 187 10.28 9.27 -9.84
CA ALA A 187 11.31 8.29 -9.53
C ALA A 187 10.70 6.93 -9.13
N ALA A 188 9.62 6.94 -8.33
CA ALA A 188 8.87 5.73 -7.98
C ALA A 188 8.33 5.02 -9.21
N SER A 189 7.76 5.77 -10.17
CA SER A 189 7.18 5.19 -11.39
C SER A 189 8.22 4.44 -12.23
N VAL A 190 9.44 5.00 -12.36
CA VAL A 190 10.54 4.40 -13.13
C VAL A 190 10.99 3.09 -12.49
N VAL A 191 11.28 3.10 -11.18
CA VAL A 191 11.80 1.91 -10.50
C VAL A 191 10.75 0.81 -10.35
N LEU A 192 9.47 1.17 -10.16
CA LEU A 192 8.38 0.20 -10.09
C LEU A 192 8.06 -0.41 -11.46
N ALA A 193 8.14 0.36 -12.55
CA ALA A 193 8.00 -0.17 -13.90
C ALA A 193 9.12 -1.15 -14.24
N GLN A 194 10.36 -0.84 -13.84
CA GLN A 194 11.48 -1.78 -13.96
C GLN A 194 11.24 -3.04 -13.14
N ALA A 195 10.86 -2.93 -11.86
CA ALA A 195 10.53 -4.09 -11.04
C ALA A 195 9.44 -4.96 -11.66
N LEU A 196 8.40 -4.34 -12.23
CA LEU A 196 7.28 -5.04 -12.85
C LEU A 196 7.73 -5.83 -14.09
N ALA A 197 8.54 -5.22 -14.95
CA ALA A 197 9.09 -5.89 -16.13
C ALA A 197 9.90 -7.14 -15.73
N ILE A 198 10.75 -7.02 -14.70
CA ILE A 198 11.51 -8.17 -14.18
C ILE A 198 10.57 -9.26 -13.64
N ALA A 199 9.56 -8.89 -12.85
CA ALA A 199 8.61 -9.84 -12.30
C ALA A 199 7.76 -10.53 -13.39
N GLN A 200 7.50 -9.86 -14.51
CA GLN A 200 6.85 -10.45 -15.69
C GLN A 200 7.76 -11.45 -16.39
N ASP A 201 9.03 -11.08 -16.64
CA ASP A 201 10.03 -11.97 -17.25
C ASP A 201 10.24 -13.26 -16.44
N LEU A 202 10.21 -13.14 -15.11
CA LEU A 202 10.36 -14.27 -14.19
C LEU A 202 9.07 -15.08 -14.01
N GLY A 203 7.92 -14.59 -14.50
CA GLY A 203 6.61 -15.17 -14.21
C GLY A 203 6.21 -15.07 -12.73
N ASP A 204 6.82 -14.17 -11.95
CA ASP A 204 6.52 -13.96 -10.53
C ASP A 204 5.23 -13.14 -10.37
N GLN A 205 4.10 -13.82 -10.55
CA GLN A 205 2.77 -13.23 -10.41
C GLN A 205 2.48 -12.68 -9.00
N ARG A 206 3.11 -13.25 -7.95
CA ARG A 206 2.97 -12.74 -6.58
C ARG A 206 3.75 -11.44 -6.40
N GLY A 207 4.96 -11.37 -6.93
CA GLY A 207 5.74 -10.14 -7.01
C GLY A 207 4.99 -9.05 -7.78
N GLN A 208 4.36 -9.41 -8.91
CA GLN A 208 3.55 -8.49 -9.70
C GLN A 208 2.40 -7.88 -8.89
N ALA A 209 1.69 -8.65 -8.06
CA ALA A 209 0.60 -8.13 -7.21
C ALA A 209 1.09 -7.03 -6.25
N ILE A 210 2.24 -7.27 -5.61
CA ILE A 210 2.87 -6.30 -4.69
C ILE A 210 3.32 -5.04 -5.46
N ILE A 211 3.89 -5.22 -6.66
CA ILE A 211 4.36 -4.09 -7.46
C ILE A 211 3.18 -3.24 -7.95
N TRP A 212 2.12 -3.87 -8.45
CA TRP A 212 0.89 -3.19 -8.84
C TRP A 212 0.24 -2.42 -7.69
N LEU A 213 0.25 -2.98 -6.49
CA LEU A 213 -0.20 -2.27 -5.28
C LEU A 213 0.60 -0.98 -5.06
N ASN A 214 1.94 -1.03 -5.13
CA ASN A 214 2.77 0.17 -4.95
C ASN A 214 2.59 1.17 -6.10
N ILE A 215 2.43 0.71 -7.35
CA ILE A 215 2.10 1.59 -8.49
C ILE A 215 0.76 2.29 -8.25
N GLY A 216 -0.25 1.54 -7.80
CA GLY A 216 -1.57 2.07 -7.48
C GLY A 216 -1.53 3.14 -6.38
N ILE A 217 -0.76 2.91 -5.32
CA ILE A 217 -0.54 3.88 -4.25
C ILE A 217 0.17 5.13 -4.79
N SER A 218 1.26 4.96 -5.57
CA SER A 218 1.98 6.08 -6.17
C SER A 218 1.08 6.96 -7.05
N TYR A 219 0.18 6.36 -7.82
CA TYR A 219 -0.79 7.12 -8.62
C TYR A 219 -1.87 7.77 -7.76
N ALA A 220 -2.32 7.12 -6.69
CA ALA A 220 -3.30 7.70 -5.77
C ALA A 220 -2.73 8.95 -5.09
N ASP A 221 -1.49 8.88 -4.60
CA ASP A 221 -0.83 9.98 -3.88
C ASP A 221 -0.49 11.14 -4.83
N SER A 222 -0.15 10.85 -6.09
CA SER A 222 -0.01 11.87 -7.16
C SER A 222 -1.32 12.35 -7.78
N THR A 223 -2.48 12.04 -7.18
CA THR A 223 -3.84 12.44 -7.63
C THR A 223 -4.33 11.87 -8.97
N ARG A 224 -3.58 10.91 -9.55
CA ARG A 224 -3.91 10.19 -10.79
C ARG A 224 -4.85 9.02 -10.52
N LEU A 225 -6.06 9.35 -10.05
CA LEU A 225 -7.00 8.39 -9.47
C LEU A 225 -7.49 7.30 -10.45
N THR A 226 -7.62 7.60 -11.73
CA THR A 226 -8.04 6.63 -12.75
C THR A 226 -6.96 5.56 -13.00
N GLU A 227 -5.71 5.98 -13.10
CA GLU A 227 -4.57 5.06 -13.25
C GLU A 227 -4.35 4.27 -11.95
N ALA A 228 -4.51 4.91 -10.80
CA ALA A 228 -4.48 4.25 -9.49
C ALA A 228 -5.51 3.12 -9.41
N LEU A 229 -6.76 3.40 -9.82
CA LEU A 229 -7.82 2.40 -9.85
C LEU A 229 -7.45 1.21 -10.74
N SER A 230 -6.94 1.46 -11.94
CA SER A 230 -6.53 0.39 -12.86
C SER A 230 -5.42 -0.51 -12.29
N ALA A 231 -4.40 0.09 -11.68
CA ALA A 231 -3.28 -0.63 -11.06
C ALA A 231 -3.74 -1.44 -9.84
N LEU A 232 -4.59 -0.87 -9.00
CA LEU A 232 -5.13 -1.57 -7.82
C LEU A 232 -6.05 -2.73 -8.21
N ARG A 233 -6.81 -2.62 -9.32
CA ARG A 233 -7.61 -3.73 -9.84
C ARG A 233 -6.74 -4.88 -10.36
N GLU A 234 -5.60 -4.60 -10.97
CA GLU A 234 -4.65 -5.67 -11.34
C GLU A 234 -4.04 -6.35 -10.11
N ALA A 235 -3.68 -5.57 -9.08
CA ALA A 235 -3.20 -6.13 -7.80
C ALA A 235 -4.28 -7.03 -7.16
N GLU A 236 -5.52 -6.55 -7.08
CA GLU A 236 -6.66 -7.29 -6.53
C GLU A 236 -6.92 -8.59 -7.31
N ARG A 237 -6.93 -8.53 -8.65
CA ARG A 237 -7.14 -9.70 -9.51
C ARG A 237 -6.10 -10.79 -9.23
N LEU A 238 -4.83 -10.41 -9.11
CA LEU A 238 -3.75 -11.35 -8.80
C LEU A 238 -3.90 -11.93 -7.38
N GLU A 239 -4.18 -11.11 -6.37
CA GLU A 239 -4.36 -11.60 -4.99
C GLU A 239 -5.55 -12.56 -4.86
N ARG A 240 -6.64 -12.30 -5.59
CA ARG A 240 -7.80 -13.20 -5.69
C ARG A 240 -7.44 -14.53 -6.37
N GLN A 241 -6.67 -14.48 -7.45
CA GLN A 241 -6.21 -15.69 -8.15
C GLN A 241 -5.41 -16.62 -7.23
N PHE A 242 -4.67 -16.05 -6.27
CA PHE A 242 -3.89 -16.81 -5.29
C PHE A 242 -4.66 -17.22 -4.03
N SER A 243 -5.94 -16.85 -3.90
CA SER A 243 -6.69 -17.03 -2.66
C SER A 243 -5.93 -16.51 -1.43
N ASN A 244 -5.27 -15.35 -1.57
CA ASN A 244 -4.43 -14.77 -0.52
C ASN A 244 -5.17 -13.66 0.24
N PRO A 245 -5.88 -13.97 1.34
CA PRO A 245 -6.68 -12.98 2.06
C PRO A 245 -5.83 -11.85 2.65
N LYS A 246 -4.60 -12.14 3.12
CA LYS A 246 -3.72 -11.12 3.69
C LYS A 246 -3.21 -10.12 2.66
N GLY A 247 -2.93 -10.59 1.44
CA GLY A 247 -2.54 -9.72 0.32
C GLY A 247 -3.72 -8.89 -0.15
N LEU A 248 -4.88 -9.53 -0.31
CA LEU A 248 -6.12 -8.85 -0.70
C LEU A 248 -6.49 -7.71 0.25
N ILE A 249 -6.46 -7.94 1.58
CA ILE A 249 -6.70 -6.89 2.59
C ILE A 249 -5.84 -5.64 2.36
N LYS A 250 -4.55 -5.81 2.00
CA LYS A 250 -3.63 -4.69 1.75
C LYS A 250 -4.00 -3.88 0.51
N VAL A 251 -4.67 -4.50 -0.48
CA VAL A 251 -5.14 -3.83 -1.70
C VAL A 251 -6.49 -3.16 -1.49
N LEU A 252 -7.40 -3.80 -0.74
CA LEU A 252 -8.77 -3.31 -0.53
C LEU A 252 -8.81 -1.92 0.11
N MET A 253 -7.90 -1.59 1.04
CA MET A 253 -7.88 -0.28 1.69
C MET A 253 -7.50 0.87 0.73
N PRO A 254 -6.37 0.83 0.00
CA PRO A 254 -6.08 1.80 -1.06
C PRO A 254 -7.17 1.86 -2.13
N LEU A 255 -7.72 0.70 -2.54
CA LEU A 255 -8.78 0.64 -3.56
C LEU A 255 -10.03 1.37 -3.09
N THR A 256 -10.45 1.13 -1.83
CA THR A 256 -11.56 1.83 -1.18
C THR A 256 -11.32 3.35 -1.19
N ASN A 257 -10.10 3.79 -0.86
CA ASN A 257 -9.76 5.21 -0.84
C ASN A 257 -9.83 5.86 -2.23
N VAL A 258 -9.33 5.16 -3.26
CA VAL A 258 -9.39 5.64 -4.65
C VAL A 258 -10.84 5.71 -5.14
N LEU A 259 -11.65 4.68 -4.91
CA LEU A 259 -13.07 4.66 -5.25
C LEU A 259 -13.85 5.78 -4.55
N ARG A 260 -13.56 6.03 -3.26
CA ARG A 260 -14.12 7.13 -2.48
C ARG A 260 -13.77 8.49 -3.09
N ARG A 261 -12.50 8.75 -3.40
CA ARG A 261 -12.04 9.99 -4.03
C ARG A 261 -12.59 10.19 -5.45
N LEU A 262 -12.89 9.10 -6.16
CA LEU A 262 -13.63 9.09 -7.43
C LEU A 262 -15.16 9.23 -7.25
N GLN A 263 -15.65 9.34 -6.02
CA GLN A 263 -17.08 9.41 -5.66
C GLN A 263 -17.90 8.18 -6.10
N GLN A 264 -17.24 7.04 -6.28
CA GLN A 264 -17.88 5.74 -6.54
C GLN A 264 -18.28 5.07 -5.22
N PHE A 265 -19.14 5.74 -4.43
CA PHE A 265 -19.43 5.38 -3.04
C PHE A 265 -20.06 3.99 -2.86
N ALA A 266 -20.89 3.54 -3.81
CA ALA A 266 -21.49 2.21 -3.75
C ALA A 266 -20.43 1.11 -3.80
N GLU A 267 -19.54 1.19 -4.80
CA GLU A 267 -18.44 0.25 -5.00
C GLU A 267 -17.39 0.37 -3.89
N ALA A 268 -17.05 1.60 -3.46
CA ALA A 268 -16.16 1.84 -2.33
C ALA A 268 -16.66 1.14 -1.06
N ARG A 269 -17.98 1.19 -0.80
CA ARG A 269 -18.60 0.52 0.35
C ARG A 269 -18.56 -0.99 0.22
N GLU A 270 -18.81 -1.55 -0.95
CA GLU A 270 -18.70 -3.01 -1.18
C GLU A 270 -17.28 -3.52 -0.90
N VAL A 271 -16.27 -2.86 -1.47
CA VAL A 271 -14.84 -3.18 -1.25
C VAL A 271 -14.47 -3.03 0.23
N CYS A 272 -14.97 -2.00 0.90
CA CYS A 272 -14.71 -1.78 2.33
C CYS A 272 -15.38 -2.85 3.22
N LEU A 273 -16.60 -3.26 2.89
CA LEU A 273 -17.32 -4.33 3.60
C LEU A 273 -16.66 -5.69 3.39
N GLU A 274 -16.12 -5.95 2.19
CA GLU A 274 -15.30 -7.15 1.97
C GLU A 274 -14.05 -7.14 2.86
N GLY A 275 -13.39 -6.00 3.03
CA GLY A 275 -12.30 -5.84 3.98
C GLY A 275 -12.70 -6.23 5.41
N LEU A 276 -13.89 -5.82 5.86
CA LEU A 276 -14.44 -6.21 7.17
C LEU A 276 -14.85 -7.68 7.24
N LEU A 277 -15.25 -8.31 6.14
CA LEU A 277 -15.52 -9.76 6.13
C LEU A 277 -14.23 -10.56 6.33
N LEU A 278 -13.12 -10.09 5.78
CA LEU A 278 -11.80 -10.71 5.94
C LEU A 278 -11.14 -10.36 7.28
N GLU A 279 -11.39 -9.17 7.81
CA GLU A 279 -10.86 -8.67 9.08
C GLU A 279 -11.96 -7.95 9.91
N PRO A 280 -12.82 -8.69 10.63
CA PRO A 280 -14.00 -8.13 11.30
C PRO A 280 -13.72 -7.05 12.35
N ASP A 281 -12.59 -7.15 13.04
CA ASP A 281 -12.19 -6.22 14.11
C ASP A 281 -11.37 -5.02 13.59
N SER A 282 -11.28 -4.84 12.26
CA SER A 282 -10.46 -3.79 11.65
C SER A 282 -11.06 -2.40 11.85
N ARG A 283 -10.50 -1.64 12.80
CA ARG A 283 -10.86 -0.23 13.03
C ARG A 283 -10.68 0.62 11.78
N SER A 284 -9.65 0.34 10.98
CA SER A 284 -9.34 1.10 9.77
C SER A 284 -10.46 0.98 8.72
N PHE A 285 -10.96 -0.22 8.45
CA PHE A 285 -12.10 -0.39 7.53
C PHE A 285 -13.39 0.17 8.14
N GLN A 286 -13.62 0.00 9.43
CA GLN A 286 -14.81 0.56 10.08
C GLN A 286 -14.85 2.10 9.98
N SER A 287 -13.73 2.76 10.26
CA SER A 287 -13.58 4.20 10.10
C SER A 287 -13.80 4.64 8.65
N ARG A 288 -13.27 3.88 7.68
CA ARG A 288 -13.42 4.21 6.26
C ARG A 288 -14.86 4.05 5.77
N LEU A 289 -15.57 3.01 6.23
CA LEU A 289 -16.98 2.80 5.95
C LEU A 289 -17.85 3.95 6.48
N ASN A 290 -17.58 4.40 7.71
CA ASN A 290 -18.28 5.55 8.30
C ASN A 290 -18.04 6.83 7.48
N LEU A 291 -16.80 7.06 7.02
CA LEU A 291 -16.46 8.21 6.18
C LEU A 291 -17.20 8.18 4.84
N ILE A 292 -17.21 7.02 4.16
CA ILE A 292 -17.94 6.83 2.90
C ILE A 292 -19.43 7.14 3.05
N ASN A 293 -20.06 6.64 4.12
CA ASN A 293 -21.47 6.89 4.39
C ASN A 293 -21.75 8.39 4.63
N LEU A 294 -20.89 9.05 5.40
CA LEU A 294 -21.01 10.48 5.69
C LEU A 294 -20.86 11.34 4.42
N GLU A 295 -19.85 11.05 3.59
CA GLU A 295 -19.61 11.78 2.34
C GLU A 295 -20.73 11.57 1.33
N GLU A 296 -21.24 10.34 1.21
CA GLU A 296 -22.37 10.05 0.34
C GLU A 296 -23.65 10.76 0.81
N GLU A 297 -23.94 10.78 2.11
CA GLU A 297 -25.08 11.51 2.67
C GLU A 297 -24.94 13.03 2.46
N ARG A 298 -23.73 13.58 2.64
CA ARG A 298 -23.43 14.97 2.33
C ARG A 298 -23.66 15.27 0.86
N LEU A 299 -23.18 14.42 -0.06
CA LEU A 299 -23.39 14.59 -1.49
C LEU A 299 -24.87 14.51 -1.86
N ARG A 300 -25.63 13.56 -1.31
CA ARG A 300 -27.08 13.45 -1.53
C ARG A 300 -27.83 14.67 -1.01
N THR A 301 -27.47 15.17 0.16
CA THR A 301 -28.06 16.38 0.75
C THR A 301 -27.78 17.59 -0.13
N LEU A 302 -26.52 17.75 -0.55
CA LEU A 302 -26.11 18.81 -1.47
C LEU A 302 -26.87 18.71 -2.81
N GLN A 303 -26.98 17.51 -3.38
CA GLN A 303 -27.73 17.27 -4.61
C GLN A 303 -29.21 17.63 -4.46
N ARG A 304 -29.84 17.29 -3.34
CA ARG A 304 -31.23 17.63 -3.03
C ARG A 304 -31.42 19.15 -2.83
N ASP A 305 -30.54 19.79 -2.06
CA ASP A 305 -30.61 21.22 -1.79
C ASP A 305 -30.32 22.05 -3.07
N CYS A 306 -29.59 21.46 -4.02
CA CYS A 306 -29.37 21.98 -5.36
C CYS A 306 -30.38 21.48 -6.41
N GLU A 307 -31.32 20.59 -6.06
CA GLU A 307 -32.29 20.05 -7.00
C GLU A 307 -33.27 21.16 -7.38
N GLY A 308 -33.30 21.55 -8.66
CA GLY A 308 -34.06 22.71 -9.12
C GLY A 308 -33.29 24.04 -9.06
N VAL A 309 -32.03 24.04 -8.62
CA VAL A 309 -31.11 25.18 -8.81
C VAL A 309 -30.92 25.44 -10.30
N VAL A 310 -31.53 26.52 -10.77
CA VAL A 310 -31.30 27.03 -12.12
C VAL A 310 -30.24 28.12 -12.04
N VAL A 311 -29.07 27.85 -12.63
CA VAL A 311 -28.06 28.89 -12.89
C VAL A 311 -28.44 29.57 -14.21
N LYS A 312 -28.86 30.83 -14.15
CA LYS A 312 -29.08 31.65 -15.34
C LYS A 312 -27.99 32.71 -15.45
N TRP A 313 -27.49 32.87 -16.66
CA TRP A 313 -26.54 33.91 -17.04
C TRP A 313 -27.29 34.99 -17.81
N GLN A 314 -27.20 36.25 -17.38
CA GLN A 314 -27.78 37.38 -18.09
C GLN A 314 -26.68 38.40 -18.45
N ARG A 315 -26.59 38.76 -19.73
CA ARG A 315 -25.72 39.84 -20.21
C ARG A 315 -26.43 41.18 -19.97
N MET A 316 -25.87 42.05 -19.15
CA MET A 316 -26.35 43.43 -18.96
C MET A 316 -25.26 44.41 -19.42
N ASN A 317 -25.59 45.32 -20.35
CA ASN A 317 -24.83 46.51 -20.74
C ASN A 317 -23.29 46.43 -20.59
N HIS A 318 -22.63 45.77 -21.55
CA HIS A 318 -21.16 45.69 -21.70
C HIS A 318 -20.34 45.06 -20.56
N THR A 319 -20.97 44.59 -19.47
CA THR A 319 -20.35 43.75 -18.44
C THR A 319 -20.95 42.33 -18.46
N TRP A 320 -20.07 41.32 -18.46
CA TRP A 320 -20.39 39.90 -18.26
C TRP A 320 -20.00 39.55 -16.82
N ALA A 321 -20.65 38.70 -16.02
CA ALA A 321 -21.92 38.00 -16.09
C ALA A 321 -22.36 37.81 -14.62
N TRP A 322 -23.61 38.12 -14.28
CA TRP A 322 -24.14 37.77 -12.97
C TRP A 322 -24.87 36.44 -13.10
N GLY A 323 -24.40 35.43 -12.38
CA GLY A 323 -25.14 34.18 -12.20
C GLY A 323 -26.10 34.36 -11.05
N PHE A 324 -27.32 33.82 -11.15
CA PHE A 324 -28.15 33.64 -9.96
C PHE A 324 -28.57 32.19 -9.79
N ILE A 325 -28.61 31.76 -8.53
CA ILE A 325 -29.06 30.44 -8.10
C ILE A 325 -30.49 30.58 -7.58
N ARG A 326 -31.41 29.80 -8.14
CA ARG A 326 -32.78 29.68 -7.65
C ARG A 326 -33.03 28.28 -7.12
N SER A 327 -32.92 28.05 -5.81
CA SER A 327 -33.24 26.76 -5.17
C SER A 327 -34.71 26.72 -4.70
N PRO A 328 -35.45 25.60 -4.86
CA PRO A 328 -36.76 25.41 -4.25
C PRO A 328 -36.64 25.35 -2.72
N GLY A 329 -36.83 26.49 -2.05
CA GLY A 329 -36.69 26.62 -0.59
C GLY A 329 -35.97 27.88 -0.12
N ILE A 330 -35.28 28.58 -1.03
CA ILE A 330 -34.71 29.91 -0.78
C ILE A 330 -35.65 30.93 -1.42
N ASP A 331 -36.31 31.75 -0.59
CA ASP A 331 -37.32 32.73 -1.02
C ASP A 331 -36.70 33.97 -1.73
N ARG A 332 -35.41 33.91 -2.07
CA ARG A 332 -34.64 35.00 -2.71
C ARG A 332 -33.65 34.43 -3.71
N ASP A 333 -33.52 35.09 -4.85
CA ASP A 333 -32.48 34.79 -5.83
C ASP A 333 -31.11 35.16 -5.24
N ILE A 334 -30.17 34.21 -5.19
CA ILE A 334 -28.78 34.48 -4.75
C ILE A 334 -27.98 34.87 -5.99
N TRP A 335 -27.58 36.14 -6.05
CA TRP A 335 -26.76 36.69 -7.12
C TRP A 335 -25.28 36.59 -6.74
N PHE A 336 -24.46 36.08 -7.65
CA PHE A 336 -23.00 36.13 -7.51
C PHE A 336 -22.41 36.86 -8.71
N GLY A 337 -21.57 37.87 -8.39
CA GLY A 337 -20.77 38.62 -9.34
C GLY A 337 -19.39 37.99 -9.44
N ALA A 338 -18.88 37.89 -10.67
CA ALA A 338 -17.47 37.60 -10.90
C ALA A 338 -16.62 38.85 -10.62
N ASP A 339 -16.41 39.17 -9.34
CA ASP A 339 -15.66 40.38 -8.93
C ASP A 339 -14.13 40.17 -8.90
N THR A 340 -13.62 39.00 -9.33
CA THR A 340 -12.17 38.68 -9.31
C THR A 340 -11.62 38.07 -10.60
N LEU A 341 -12.30 38.26 -11.74
CA LEU A 341 -11.79 37.79 -13.03
C LEU A 341 -11.37 38.99 -13.88
N ASP A 342 -10.10 39.35 -13.78
CA ASP A 342 -9.48 40.36 -14.65
C ASP A 342 -9.51 39.89 -16.12
N GLU A 343 -10.24 40.66 -16.94
CA GLU A 343 -10.17 40.77 -18.40
C GLU A 343 -10.70 39.64 -19.34
N PRO A 344 -11.12 39.99 -20.58
CA PRO A 344 -12.41 39.56 -21.11
C PRO A 344 -12.30 38.59 -22.29
N THR A 345 -11.99 37.32 -22.05
CA THR A 345 -12.33 36.25 -23.00
C THR A 345 -12.46 34.90 -22.27
N MET A 346 -13.58 34.66 -21.61
CA MET A 346 -13.92 33.30 -21.17
C MET A 346 -15.07 32.74 -22.01
N ASN A 347 -14.71 31.89 -22.96
CA ASN A 347 -15.61 30.87 -23.48
C ASN A 347 -15.52 29.69 -22.50
N PHE A 348 -16.52 29.53 -21.62
CA PHE A 348 -16.59 28.31 -20.82
C PHE A 348 -16.89 27.14 -21.76
N ALA A 349 -15.95 26.20 -21.89
CA ALA A 349 -16.13 24.99 -22.65
C ALA A 349 -16.90 23.96 -21.83
N ALA A 350 -17.56 23.01 -22.51
CA ALA A 350 -18.12 21.85 -21.83
C ALA A 350 -17.00 21.11 -21.10
N GLY A 351 -17.07 21.06 -19.76
CA GLY A 351 -16.08 20.38 -18.93
C GLY A 351 -15.33 21.27 -17.93
N ASP A 352 -15.45 22.60 -18.04
CA ASP A 352 -14.82 23.56 -17.12
C ASP A 352 -15.34 23.39 -15.68
N ARG A 353 -14.43 23.51 -14.71
CA ARG A 353 -14.73 23.46 -13.27
C ARG A 353 -14.83 24.88 -12.73
N VAL A 354 -15.89 25.19 -11.98
CA VAL A 354 -16.06 26.48 -11.32
C VAL A 354 -16.23 26.25 -9.82
N ARG A 355 -15.32 26.80 -9.01
CA ARG A 355 -15.48 26.82 -7.56
C ARG A 355 -16.51 27.89 -7.21
N CYS A 356 -17.61 27.48 -6.59
CA CYS A 356 -18.65 28.39 -6.15
C CYS A 356 -18.77 28.27 -4.62
N ASP A 357 -18.58 29.37 -3.90
CA ASP A 357 -18.86 29.39 -2.47
C ASP A 357 -20.34 29.64 -2.27
N PHE A 358 -21.05 28.68 -1.65
CA PHE A 358 -22.47 28.82 -1.37
C PHE A 358 -22.70 29.15 0.09
N VAL A 359 -23.64 30.05 0.36
CA VAL A 359 -24.26 30.22 1.68
C VAL A 359 -25.68 29.68 1.58
N ILE A 360 -25.94 28.53 2.21
CA ILE A 360 -27.27 27.90 2.24
C ILE A 360 -27.88 28.15 3.63
N GLY A 361 -28.74 29.17 3.73
CA GLY A 361 -29.44 29.53 4.97
C GLY A 361 -28.54 30.11 6.06
N ASP A 362 -28.88 29.87 7.32
CA ASP A 362 -28.19 30.44 8.50
C ASP A 362 -26.88 29.72 8.86
N ARG A 363 -26.50 28.71 8.08
CA ARG A 363 -25.24 27.97 8.26
C ARG A 363 -24.24 28.57 7.28
N GLY A 364 -23.13 29.09 7.82
CA GLY A 364 -22.10 29.85 7.12
C GLY A 364 -21.52 29.21 5.85
N PRO A 365 -20.60 29.90 5.17
CA PRO A 365 -20.15 29.54 3.82
C PRO A 365 -19.67 28.09 3.77
N ARG A 366 -20.21 27.33 2.81
CA ARG A 366 -19.73 26.01 2.42
C ARG A 366 -19.14 26.14 1.02
N ALA A 367 -17.83 26.01 0.90
CA ALA A 367 -17.18 25.91 -0.40
C ALA A 367 -17.66 24.63 -1.09
N THR A 368 -18.10 24.73 -2.35
CA THR A 368 -18.50 23.55 -3.13
C THR A 368 -18.11 23.78 -4.59
N VAL A 369 -17.27 22.91 -5.13
CA VAL A 369 -16.92 23.00 -6.54
C VAL A 369 -18.00 22.36 -7.40
N VAL A 370 -18.55 23.17 -8.29
CA VAL A 370 -19.59 22.75 -9.22
C VAL A 370 -18.96 22.60 -10.60
N ARG A 371 -19.04 21.41 -11.18
CA ARG A 371 -18.68 21.25 -12.58
C ARG A 371 -19.88 21.58 -13.44
N LEU A 372 -19.73 22.57 -14.31
CA LEU A 372 -20.76 22.97 -15.25
C LEU A 372 -20.66 22.09 -16.50
N ILE A 373 -21.63 21.19 -16.69
CA ILE A 373 -21.73 20.41 -17.94
C ILE A 373 -22.61 21.17 -18.91
N SER A 374 -22.02 22.03 -19.73
CA SER A 374 -22.72 22.63 -20.86
C SER A 374 -22.97 21.56 -21.92
N PRO A 375 -24.21 21.34 -22.42
CA PRO A 375 -24.41 20.53 -23.60
C PRO A 375 -23.76 21.24 -24.80
N ALA A 376 -22.79 20.58 -25.42
CA ALA A 376 -22.09 21.10 -26.58
C ALA A 376 -23.09 21.53 -27.66
N SER A 377 -22.98 22.79 -28.08
CA SER A 377 -23.79 23.46 -29.12
C SER A 377 -25.28 23.67 -28.79
N ALA A 378 -25.60 24.76 -28.08
CA ALA A 378 -26.92 25.38 -28.22
C ALA A 378 -26.87 26.87 -27.85
N GLY A 379 -27.08 27.73 -28.85
CA GLY A 379 -27.36 29.14 -28.61
C GLY A 379 -28.63 29.33 -27.79
N SER A 380 -28.66 30.42 -27.02
CA SER A 380 -29.78 30.92 -26.21
C SER A 380 -30.23 30.06 -25.01
N SER A 381 -29.97 30.60 -23.82
CA SER A 381 -30.80 30.50 -22.61
C SER A 381 -31.52 29.17 -22.35
N ARG A 382 -30.79 28.07 -22.14
CA ARG A 382 -31.35 26.88 -21.47
C ARG A 382 -30.54 26.51 -20.24
N ALA A 383 -31.30 26.10 -19.22
CA ALA A 383 -30.82 25.65 -17.92
C ALA A 383 -29.76 24.56 -18.10
N VAL A 384 -28.57 24.79 -17.55
CA VAL A 384 -27.54 23.76 -17.40
C VAL A 384 -27.82 23.05 -16.08
N GLN A 385 -27.90 21.72 -16.09
CA GLN A 385 -27.92 20.96 -14.84
C GLN A 385 -26.47 20.80 -14.34
N PRO A 386 -26.11 21.42 -13.20
CA PRO A 386 -24.78 21.23 -12.63
C PRO A 386 -24.58 19.79 -12.15
N GLN A 387 -23.40 19.22 -12.41
CA GLN A 387 -22.96 18.05 -11.66
C GLN A 387 -22.15 18.54 -10.46
N LEU A 388 -22.59 18.14 -9.27
CA LEU A 388 -21.99 18.52 -8.00
C LEU A 388 -20.95 17.49 -7.61
N PHE A 389 -19.79 17.97 -7.18
CA PHE A 389 -18.70 17.15 -6.68
C PHE A 389 -18.34 17.68 -5.29
N LEU A 390 -18.06 16.78 -4.36
CA LEU A 390 -17.33 17.15 -3.15
C LEU A 390 -15.84 17.28 -3.54
N GLU A 391 -15.28 18.48 -3.40
CA GLU A 391 -13.84 18.69 -3.44
C GLU A 391 -13.35 18.65 -1.98
N GLU A 392 -12.33 17.84 -1.69
CA GLU A 392 -11.68 17.88 -0.38
C GLU A 392 -10.93 19.21 -0.29
N ASP A 393 -11.30 20.09 0.65
CA ASP A 393 -10.40 21.16 1.07
C ASP A 393 -9.23 20.45 1.77
N GLU A 394 -8.04 20.49 1.17
CA GLU A 394 -6.80 19.89 1.72
C GLU A 394 -6.37 20.53 3.06
N ASP A 395 -7.06 21.59 3.52
CA ASP A 395 -6.66 22.43 4.65
C ASP A 395 -7.43 22.18 5.97
N ASP A 396 -8.42 21.29 6.03
CA ASP A 396 -9.15 20.99 7.28
C ASP A 396 -8.91 19.54 7.75
N PHE A 397 -7.72 19.28 8.32
CA PHE A 397 -7.46 18.15 9.23
C PHE A 397 -6.72 18.58 10.50
#